data_AF-A0A8S3AY82-F1
#
_entry.id   AF-A0A8S3AY82-F1
#
_cell.length_a   1.000
_cell.length_b   1.000
_cell.length_c   1.000
_cell.angle_alpha   90.00
_cell.angle_beta   90.00
_cell.angle_gamma   90.00
#
_symmetry.space_group_name_H-M   'P 1'
#
loop_
_entity.id
_entity.type
_entity.pdbx_description
1 polymer ?
#
loop_
_entity_poly.entity_id
_entity_poly.type
_entity_poly.pdbx_seq_one_letter_code
_entity_poly.pdbx_strand_id
1 'polypeptide(L)' 'MAYNVGISPNSIVAADFNNDTWLDLALTLSNESSVGVLFNDGNGVFQGLVKYTVGSSPSSVKANYYSKSG' A
#
# COMPACT_ATOMS: atom_id res chain seq x y z
N MET A 1 9.10 14.04 -7.10
CA MET A 1 7.64 13.88 -7.28
C MET A 1 7.01 13.66 -5.93
N ALA A 2 5.87 14.29 -5.65
CA ALA A 2 5.11 14.05 -4.43
C ALA A 2 3.85 13.25 -4.79
N TYR A 3 3.52 12.24 -3.98
CA TYR A 3 2.31 11.45 -4.16
C TYR A 3 1.28 11.89 -3.13
N ASN A 4 0.16 12.42 -3.62
CA ASN A 4 -0.98 12.73 -2.76
C ASN A 4 -1.63 11.41 -2.33
N VAL A 5 -1.25 10.96 -1.15
CA VAL A 5 -1.94 9.88 -0.45
C VAL A 5 -3.12 10.45 0.32
N GLY A 6 -4.14 9.64 0.60
CA GLY A 6 -5.35 10.09 1.28
C GLY A 6 -5.13 10.65 2.68
N ILE A 7 -6.21 10.83 3.42
CA ILE A 7 -6.20 11.56 4.70
C ILE A 7 -5.68 10.68 5.84
N SER A 8 -4.77 11.25 6.64
CA SER A 8 -4.21 10.65 7.85
C SER A 8 -3.58 9.26 7.63
N PRO A 9 -2.49 9.18 6.84
CA PRO A 9 -1.70 7.96 6.75
C PRO A 9 -1.02 7.66 8.10
N ASN A 10 -1.28 6.49 8.67
CA ASN A 10 -0.72 6.09 9.99
C ASN A 10 0.38 5.03 9.91
N SER A 11 0.33 4.15 8.92
CA SER A 11 1.27 3.05 8.73
C SER A 11 1.50 2.84 7.25
N ILE A 12 2.71 2.42 6.88
CA ILE A 12 3.10 2.04 5.52
C ILE A 12 3.84 0.69 5.54
N VAL A 13 3.70 -0.09 4.47
CA VAL A 13 4.50 -1.29 4.21
C VAL A 13 4.80 -1.39 2.72
N ALA A 14 6.00 -1.90 2.39
CA ALA A 14 6.38 -2.21 1.02
C ALA A 14 6.34 -3.73 0.80
N ALA A 15 5.75 -4.16 -0.31
CA ALA A 15 5.76 -5.54 -0.81
C ALA A 15 5.31 -5.56 -2.27
N ASP A 16 5.55 -6.65 -2.98
CA ASP A 16 4.95 -6.87 -4.29
C ASP A 16 3.49 -7.31 -4.09
N PHE A 17 2.53 -6.44 -4.39
CA PHE A 17 1.10 -6.70 -4.17
C PHE A 17 0.37 -7.12 -5.45
N ASN A 18 0.98 -6.92 -6.62
CA ASN A 18 0.40 -7.24 -7.92
C ASN A 18 1.16 -8.34 -8.70
N ASN A 19 2.22 -8.90 -8.11
CA ASN A 19 3.13 -9.91 -8.67
C ASN A 19 3.89 -9.45 -9.92
N ASP A 20 4.26 -8.17 -10.00
CA ASP A 20 5.02 -7.62 -11.13
C ASP A 20 6.54 -7.52 -10.87
N THR A 21 7.02 -8.04 -9.73
CA THR A 21 8.40 -8.03 -9.23
C THR A 21 8.89 -6.71 -8.66
N TRP A 22 8.10 -5.65 -8.72
CA TRP A 22 8.44 -4.35 -8.14
C TRP A 22 7.78 -4.19 -6.77
N LEU A 23 8.48 -3.50 -5.86
CA LEU A 23 7.90 -3.19 -4.56
C LEU A 23 6.88 -2.06 -4.71
N ASP A 24 5.65 -2.36 -4.34
CA ASP A 24 4.54 -1.44 -4.17
C ASP A 24 4.53 -0.88 -2.75
N LEU A 25 3.64 0.09 -2.48
CA LEU A 25 3.42 0.64 -1.15
C LEU A 25 1.96 0.53 -0.74
N ALA A 26 1.68 -0.05 0.43
CA ALA A 26 0.36 -0.04 1.05
C ALA A 26 0.36 0.85 2.30
N LEU A 27 -0.69 1.65 2.47
CA LEU A 27 -0.85 2.62 3.55
C LEU A 27 -2.21 2.48 4.23
N THR A 28 -2.27 2.62 5.55
CA THR A 28 -3.55 2.79 6.27
C THR A 28 -3.97 4.25 6.25
N LEU A 29 -5.21 4.54 5.84
CA LEU A 29 -5.79 5.89 5.79
C LEU A 29 -6.89 5.98 6.86
N SER A 30 -6.52 6.37 8.08
CA SER A 30 -7.37 6.14 9.26
C SER A 30 -8.69 6.91 9.20
N ASN A 31 -8.66 8.13 8.67
CA ASN A 31 -9.85 8.99 8.56
C ASN A 31 -10.71 8.66 7.33
N GLU A 32 -10.23 7.76 6.48
CA GLU A 32 -10.96 7.28 5.29
C GLU A 32 -11.45 5.84 5.43
N SER A 33 -11.23 5.19 6.57
CA SER A 33 -11.62 3.79 6.80
C SER A 33 -11.08 2.82 5.73
N SER A 34 -9.91 3.14 5.17
CA SER A 34 -9.38 2.51 3.97
C SER A 34 -7.89 2.14 4.10
N VAL A 35 -7.47 1.13 3.37
CA VAL A 35 -6.06 0.92 2.98
C VAL A 35 -5.89 1.37 1.54
N GLY A 36 -4.87 2.16 1.27
CA GLY A 36 -4.49 2.57 -0.08
C GLY A 36 -3.26 1.81 -0.56
N VAL A 37 -3.19 1.47 -1.86
CA VAL A 37 -2.03 0.86 -2.51
C VAL A 37 -1.56 1.75 -3.65
N LEU A 38 -0.26 2.03 -3.70
CA LEU A 38 0.45 2.69 -4.79
C LEU A 38 1.29 1.64 -5.50
N PHE A 39 0.97 1.35 -6.75
CA PHE A 39 1.69 0.36 -7.56
C PHE A 39 2.92 0.98 -8.21
N ASN A 40 4.07 0.31 -8.14
CA ASN A 40 5.29 0.75 -8.80
C ASN A 40 5.37 0.17 -10.21
N ASP A 41 5.68 1.00 -11.22
CA ASP A 41 5.81 0.53 -12.61
C ASP A 41 7.21 -0.01 -12.97
N GLY A 42 8.12 -0.07 -12.00
CA GLY A 42 9.51 -0.50 -12.17
C GLY A 42 10.46 0.58 -12.64
N ASN A 43 9.94 1.76 -13.03
CA ASN A 43 10.75 2.92 -13.43
C ASN A 43 10.98 3.89 -12.26
N GLY A 44 10.64 3.48 -11.03
CA GLY A 44 10.71 4.33 -9.85
C GLY A 44 9.55 5.32 -9.75
N VAL A 45 8.46 5.10 -10.52
CA VAL A 45 7.24 5.91 -10.48
C VAL A 45 6.10 5.08 -9.91
N PHE A 46 5.38 5.66 -8.97
CA PHE A 46 4.16 5.05 -8.42
C PHE A 46 2.94 5.54 -9.20
N GLN A 47 2.04 4.61 -9.51
CA GLN A 47 0.76 4.89 -10.15
C GLN A 47 -0.26 5.48 -9.15
N GLY A 48 -1.46 5.81 -9.65
CA GLY A 48 -2.53 6.35 -8.84
C GLY A 48 -2.92 5.45 -7.66
N LEU A 49 -3.28 6.08 -6.54
CA LEU A 49 -3.67 5.39 -5.32
C LEU A 49 -4.97 4.59 -5.51
N VAL A 50 -4.91 3.28 -5.31
CA VAL A 50 -6.09 2.41 -5.27
C VAL A 50 -6.51 2.20 -3.82
N LYS A 51 -7.78 2.44 -3.48
CA LYS A 51 -8.29 2.35 -2.11
C LYS A 51 -9.17 1.12 -1.91
N TYR A 52 -9.02 0.49 -0.75
CA TYR A 52 -9.80 -0.64 -0.29
C TYR A 52 -10.38 -0.31 1.08
N THR A 53 -11.70 -0.33 1.22
CA THR A 53 -12.37 -0.12 2.51
C THR A 53 -12.10 -1.30 3.43
N VAL A 54 -11.56 -1.04 4.62
CA VAL A 54 -11.18 -2.09 5.59
C VAL A 54 -11.88 -1.97 6.95
N GLY A 55 -12.75 -0.96 7.11
CA GLY A 55 -13.43 -0.65 8.37
C GLY A 55 -12.84 0.58 9.06
N SER A 56 -13.41 0.93 10.21
CA SER A 56 -13.11 2.20 10.89
C SER A 56 -11.67 2.29 11.38
N SER A 57 -11.03 3.44 11.12
CA SER A 57 -9.74 3.84 11.72
C SER A 57 -8.63 2.78 11.65
N PRO A 58 -8.29 2.26 10.46
CA PRO A 58 -7.14 1.37 10.32
C PRO A 58 -5.87 2.04 10.83
N SER A 59 -5.11 1.31 11.66
CA SER A 59 -3.95 1.84 12.37
C SER A 59 -2.63 1.17 11.99
N SER A 60 -2.66 -0.08 11.51
CA SER A 60 -1.48 -0.82 11.09
C SER A 60 -1.75 -1.67 9.87
N VAL A 61 -0.77 -1.73 8.97
CA VAL A 61 -0.70 -2.70 7.87
C VAL A 61 0.61 -3.49 8.00
N LYS A 62 0.57 -4.77 7.63
CA LYS A 62 1.71 -5.68 7.60
C LYS A 62 1.61 -6.53 6.33
N ALA A 63 2.73 -6.73 5.65
CA ALA A 63 2.84 -7.66 4.54
C ALA A 63 3.68 -8.84 5.02
N ASN A 64 3.18 -10.06 4.82
CA ASN A 64 3.96 -11.26 5.04
C ASN A 64 4.56 -11.69 3.70
N TYR A 65 5.89 -11.75 3.62
CA TYR A 65 6.54 -12.49 2.56
C TYR A 65 6.40 -13.98 2.90
N TYR A 66 5.39 -14.64 2.34
CA TYR A 66 5.43 -16.10 2.28
C TYR A 66 6.54 -16.47 1.29
N SER A 67 7.76 -16.69 1.78
CA SER A 67 8.67 -17.53 1.02
C SER A 67 7.98 -18.88 0.92
N LYS A 68 7.47 -19.25 -0.26
CA LYS A 68 7.22 -20.67 -0.56
C LYS A 68 8.58 -21.35 -0.37
N SER A 69 8.83 -21.88 0.83
CA SER A 69 9.87 -22.87 1.03
C SER A 69 9.49 -24.04 0.13
N GLY A 70 10.37 -24.32 -0.84
CA GLY A 70 10.20 -25.39 -1.83
C GLY A 70 10.09 -26.77 -1.21
#